data_AF-A5CQB7-F1
#
_entry.id   AF-A5CQB7-F1
#
_cell.length_a   1.000
_cell.length_b   1.000
_cell.length_c   1.000
_cell.angle_alpha   90.00
_cell.angle_beta   90.00
_cell.angle_gamma   90.00
#
_symmetry.space_group_name_H-M   'P 1'
#
loop_
_entity.id
_entity.type
_entity.pdbx_description
1 polymer ?
#
loop_
_entity_poly.entity_id
_entity_poly.type
_entity_poly.pdbx_seq_one_letter_code
_entity_poly.pdbx_strand_id
1 'polypeptide(L)'
;MRYCWAMSLIERPLPIPAHRRASAAWRVIAAALLAASAALQLHASTARWITAAASWDDPEAGVQDGRFDHSFPSRDWVPLGDAAETHGVGMLLLALAVLAVARAVRITGATGALGVALVAGSFTAIGTNALVAGLTGTATPLGDAYLPLHLLGLAGAAVVAVAVRRGRAPGGTAWDALGAVLILSNGLIGQLLALLAIAPAIWGGSYSDTPIHTESVVATSTACAAVAMLIAAVLARHRGHVPAPDLVPAA
;
A
#
# COMPACT_ATOMS: atom_id res chain seq x y z
N MET A 1 -29.12 17.67 -60.47
CA MET A 1 -27.89 17.28 -59.75
C MET A 1 -27.96 17.85 -58.34
N ARG A 2 -28.29 17.00 -57.36
CA ARG A 2 -28.34 17.37 -55.94
C ARG A 2 -27.00 17.00 -55.31
N TYR A 3 -26.23 18.00 -54.89
CA TYR A 3 -25.04 17.77 -54.09
C TYR A 3 -25.48 17.41 -52.66
N CYS A 4 -25.43 16.12 -52.33
CA CYS A 4 -25.51 15.64 -50.95
C CYS A 4 -24.23 16.02 -50.22
N TRP A 5 -24.27 17.14 -49.49
CA TRP A 5 -23.31 17.43 -48.44
C TRP A 5 -23.59 16.48 -47.27
N ALA A 6 -22.99 15.30 -47.29
CA ALA A 6 -22.86 14.47 -46.10
C ALA A 6 -21.88 15.18 -45.15
N MET A 7 -22.43 16.02 -44.28
CA MET A 7 -21.69 16.55 -43.15
C MET A 7 -21.21 15.37 -42.31
N SER A 8 -19.89 15.13 -42.35
CA SER A 8 -19.15 14.41 -41.34
C SER A 8 -19.43 15.09 -40.00
N LEU A 9 -20.44 14.59 -39.28
CA LEU A 9 -20.57 14.83 -37.85
C LEU A 9 -19.39 14.10 -37.22
N ILE A 10 -18.30 14.84 -37.01
CA ILE A 10 -17.23 14.44 -36.10
C ILE A 10 -17.91 14.21 -34.75
N GLU A 11 -18.18 12.94 -34.43
CA GLU A 11 -18.66 12.53 -33.13
C GLU A 11 -17.63 12.96 -32.11
N ARG A 12 -17.89 14.10 -31.45
CA ARG A 12 -17.06 14.52 -30.33
C ARG A 12 -17.32 13.49 -29.23
N PRO A 13 -16.30 12.74 -28.78
CA PRO A 13 -16.49 11.79 -27.70
C PRO A 13 -17.06 12.54 -26.49
N LEU A 14 -18.17 12.01 -25.96
CA LEU A 14 -18.86 12.65 -24.84
C LEU A 14 -17.89 12.86 -23.67
N PRO A 15 -17.93 14.03 -23.00
CA PRO A 15 -17.01 14.33 -21.92
C PRO A 15 -17.16 13.33 -20.77
N ILE A 16 -16.05 12.68 -20.39
CA ILE A 16 -16.01 11.77 -19.23
C ILE A 16 -16.60 12.47 -17.99
N PRO A 17 -17.58 11.87 -17.28
CA PRO A 17 -18.19 12.46 -16.10
C PRO A 17 -17.16 12.87 -15.03
N ALA A 18 -17.35 14.03 -14.42
CA ALA A 18 -16.40 14.61 -13.45
C ALA A 18 -16.04 13.66 -12.30
N HIS A 19 -17.00 12.87 -11.81
CA HIS A 19 -16.79 11.89 -10.73
C HIS A 19 -15.80 10.77 -11.12
N ARG A 20 -15.74 10.38 -12.40
CA ARG A 20 -14.78 9.37 -12.89
C ARG A 20 -13.37 9.93 -12.98
N ARG A 21 -13.22 11.19 -13.41
CA ARG A 21 -11.92 11.88 -13.45
C ARG A 21 -11.33 12.02 -12.05
N ALA A 22 -12.13 12.44 -11.08
CA ALA A 22 -11.71 12.52 -9.68
C ALA A 22 -11.29 11.15 -9.14
N SER A 23 -12.07 10.09 -9.41
CA SER A 23 -11.73 8.72 -8.99
C SER A 23 -10.43 8.21 -9.62
N ALA A 24 -10.16 8.51 -10.90
CA ALA A 24 -8.89 8.19 -11.55
C ALA A 24 -7.71 8.97 -10.95
N ALA A 25 -7.89 10.27 -10.67
CA ALA A 25 -6.86 11.09 -10.03
C ALA A 25 -6.47 10.53 -8.65
N TRP A 26 -7.44 10.14 -7.81
CA TRP A 26 -7.17 9.53 -6.51
C TRP A 26 -6.41 8.21 -6.62
N ARG A 27 -6.64 7.40 -7.66
CA ARG A 27 -5.85 6.18 -7.91
C ARG A 27 -4.42 6.49 -8.31
N VAL A 28 -4.20 7.53 -9.13
CA VAL A 28 -2.84 7.97 -9.49
C VAL A 28 -2.10 8.49 -8.24
N ILE A 29 -2.78 9.27 -7.40
CA ILE A 29 -2.23 9.72 -6.11
C ILE A 29 -1.87 8.51 -5.23
N ALA A 30 -2.79 7.54 -5.09
CA ALA A 30 -2.54 6.32 -4.33
C ALA A 30 -1.33 5.55 -4.89
N ALA A 31 -1.24 5.39 -6.21
CA ALA A 31 -0.10 4.73 -6.85
C ALA A 31 1.22 5.43 -6.56
N ALA A 32 1.27 6.75 -6.66
CA ALA A 32 2.49 7.52 -6.36
C ALA A 32 2.91 7.38 -4.89
N LEU A 33 1.95 7.46 -3.97
CA LEU A 33 2.20 7.27 -2.53
C LEU A 33 2.70 5.84 -2.23
N LEU A 34 2.10 4.82 -2.84
CA LEU A 34 2.51 3.43 -2.68
C LEU A 34 3.89 3.16 -3.27
N ALA A 35 4.20 3.72 -4.44
CA ALA A 35 5.52 3.58 -5.05
C ALA A 35 6.61 4.24 -4.20
N ALA A 36 6.36 5.45 -3.69
CA ALA A 36 7.27 6.14 -2.77
C ALA A 36 7.43 5.36 -1.45
N SER A 37 6.33 4.88 -0.86
CA SER A 37 6.34 4.02 0.32
C SER A 37 7.19 2.77 0.10
N ALA A 38 6.99 2.07 -1.02
CA ALA A 38 7.73 0.86 -1.36
C ALA A 38 9.23 1.12 -1.52
N ALA A 39 9.61 2.23 -2.17
CA ALA A 39 11.01 2.60 -2.32
C ALA A 39 11.68 2.86 -0.97
N LEU A 40 11.01 3.58 -0.05
CA LEU A 40 11.52 3.85 1.29
C LEU A 40 11.60 2.58 2.16
N GLN A 41 10.58 1.71 2.09
CA GLN A 41 10.62 0.41 2.79
C GLN A 41 11.75 -0.49 2.27
N LEU A 42 11.98 -0.49 0.96
CA LEU A 42 13.08 -1.25 0.36
C LEU A 42 14.44 -0.68 0.79
N HIS A 43 14.60 0.65 0.82
CA HIS A 43 15.80 1.30 1.34
C HIS A 43 16.07 0.91 2.80
N ALA A 44 15.08 1.01 3.68
CA ALA A 44 15.19 0.58 5.07
C ALA A 44 15.54 -0.91 5.20
N SER A 45 14.96 -1.76 4.36
CA SER A 45 15.29 -3.18 4.28
C SER A 45 16.75 -3.42 3.86
N THR A 46 17.26 -2.67 2.87
CA THR A 46 18.67 -2.76 2.45
C THR A 46 19.64 -2.26 3.51
N ALA A 47 19.28 -1.23 4.27
CA ALA A 47 20.09 -0.79 5.42
C ALA A 47 20.25 -1.92 6.45
N ARG A 48 19.15 -2.63 6.76
CA ARG A 48 19.18 -3.79 7.67
C ARG A 48 19.97 -4.97 7.12
N TRP A 49 19.68 -5.42 5.90
CA TRP A 49 20.20 -6.70 5.42
C TRP A 49 21.53 -6.62 4.67
N ILE A 50 21.86 -5.47 4.09
CA ILE A 50 23.09 -5.30 3.30
C ILE A 50 24.11 -4.49 4.10
N THR A 51 23.70 -3.34 4.63
CA THR A 51 24.64 -2.41 5.28
C THR A 51 25.11 -2.93 6.64
N ALA A 52 24.18 -3.39 7.48
CA ALA A 52 24.54 -3.96 8.78
C ALA A 52 25.40 -5.23 8.62
N ALA A 53 24.99 -6.14 7.71
CA ALA A 53 25.72 -7.37 7.42
C ALA A 53 27.16 -7.13 6.92
N ALA A 54 27.39 -6.07 6.13
CA ALA A 54 28.73 -5.72 5.64
C ALA A 54 29.62 -5.03 6.70
N SER A 55 29.03 -4.52 7.77
CA SER A 55 29.74 -3.72 8.78
C SER A 55 30.27 -4.51 9.96
N TRP A 56 30.01 -5.83 10.03
CA TRP A 56 30.35 -6.66 11.19
C TRP A 56 31.34 -7.77 10.86
N ASP A 57 32.38 -7.87 11.69
CA ASP A 57 33.34 -8.98 11.73
C ASP A 57 32.73 -10.26 12.34
N ASP A 58 31.50 -10.19 12.85
CA ASP A 58 30.75 -11.31 13.40
C ASP A 58 29.72 -11.82 12.35
N PRO A 59 29.93 -13.03 11.78
CA PRO A 59 29.02 -13.61 10.80
C PRO A 59 27.64 -13.94 11.38
N GLU A 60 27.47 -13.96 12.71
CA GLU A 60 26.17 -14.14 13.37
C GLU A 60 25.49 -12.82 13.72
N ALA A 61 26.20 -11.69 13.78
CA ALA A 61 25.58 -10.39 14.04
C ALA A 61 24.63 -9.97 12.91
N GLY A 62 24.92 -10.36 11.66
CA GLY A 62 24.04 -10.16 10.51
C GLY A 62 22.73 -10.98 10.53
N VAL A 63 22.54 -11.81 11.55
CA VAL A 63 21.47 -12.81 11.61
C VAL A 63 20.42 -12.37 12.63
N GLN A 64 19.34 -11.76 12.12
CA GLN A 64 18.00 -11.93 12.68
C GLN A 64 17.89 -11.58 14.17
N ASP A 65 18.48 -10.44 14.54
CA ASP A 65 18.41 -9.91 15.88
C ASP A 65 17.37 -8.77 15.92
N GLY A 66 16.40 -8.88 16.83
CA GLY A 66 15.38 -7.87 17.10
C GLY A 66 15.96 -6.52 17.54
N ARG A 67 17.22 -6.47 17.98
CA ARG A 67 17.95 -5.21 18.24
C ARG A 67 18.10 -4.35 16.99
N PHE A 68 17.96 -4.90 15.79
CA PHE A 68 18.06 -4.14 14.53
C PHE A 68 16.70 -3.90 13.85
N ASP A 69 15.60 -4.18 14.55
CA ASP A 69 14.26 -3.90 14.05
C ASP A 69 13.99 -2.38 13.99
N HIS A 70 13.96 -1.85 12.78
CA HIS A 70 13.68 -0.44 12.51
C HIS A 70 12.17 -0.11 12.49
N SER A 71 11.30 -1.13 12.41
CA SER A 71 9.84 -0.97 12.40
C SER A 71 9.32 -0.83 13.83
N PHE A 72 9.85 -1.66 14.74
CA PHE A 72 9.53 -1.65 16.16
C PHE A 72 10.80 -1.70 17.02
N PRO A 73 11.51 -0.57 17.15
CA PRO A 73 12.66 -0.45 18.03
C PRO A 73 12.37 -0.90 19.46
N SER A 74 13.06 -1.97 19.90
CA SER A 74 13.02 -2.50 21.27
C SER A 74 13.96 -1.71 22.19
N ARG A 75 13.95 -1.97 23.51
CA ARG A 75 14.80 -1.23 24.46
C ARG A 75 16.31 -1.32 24.16
N ASP A 76 16.74 -2.45 23.61
CA ASP A 76 18.13 -2.71 23.24
C ASP A 76 18.40 -2.41 21.76
N TRP A 77 17.52 -1.63 21.11
CA TRP A 77 17.62 -1.29 19.70
C TRP A 77 18.89 -0.51 19.38
N VAL A 78 19.53 -0.90 18.27
CA VAL A 78 20.70 -0.27 17.70
C VAL A 78 20.30 0.41 16.39
N PRO A 79 20.43 1.74 16.29
CA PRO A 79 20.14 2.46 15.05
C PRO A 79 21.03 1.99 13.89
N LEU A 80 20.41 1.76 12.73
CA LEU A 80 21.08 1.40 11.49
C LEU A 80 20.90 2.50 10.44
N GLY A 81 21.86 3.43 10.39
CA GLY A 81 21.78 4.58 9.48
C GLY A 81 20.46 5.33 9.67
N ASP A 82 19.75 5.56 8.57
CA ASP A 82 18.44 6.22 8.51
C ASP A 82 17.26 5.25 8.33
N ALA A 83 17.44 3.95 8.64
CA ALA A 83 16.46 2.91 8.35
C ALA A 83 15.11 3.13 9.05
N ALA A 84 15.14 3.59 10.30
CA ALA A 84 13.92 3.82 11.08
C ALA A 84 13.16 5.05 10.59
N GLU A 85 13.86 6.14 10.25
CA GLU A 85 13.27 7.34 9.68
C GLU A 85 12.64 7.05 8.31
N THR A 86 13.39 6.38 7.43
CA THR A 86 12.93 6.06 6.07
C THR A 86 11.75 5.10 6.09
N HIS A 87 11.79 4.05 6.91
CA HIS A 87 10.64 3.18 7.14
C HIS A 87 9.45 3.96 7.69
N GLY A 88 9.68 4.80 8.71
CA GLY A 88 8.66 5.62 9.35
C GLY A 88 7.91 6.50 8.35
N VAL A 89 8.66 7.24 7.51
CA VAL A 89 8.08 8.05 6.43
C VAL A 89 7.35 7.17 5.41
N GLY A 90 7.91 6.01 5.04
CA GLY A 90 7.25 5.04 4.17
C GLY A 90 5.87 4.63 4.69
N MET A 91 5.76 4.29 5.97
CA MET A 91 4.51 3.89 6.60
C MET A 91 3.49 5.04 6.70
N LEU A 92 3.94 6.28 6.90
CA LEU A 92 3.07 7.45 6.85
C LEU A 92 2.52 7.68 5.43
N LEU A 93 3.34 7.50 4.39
CA LEU A 93 2.88 7.55 3.00
C LEU A 93 1.89 6.42 2.69
N LEU A 94 2.10 5.22 3.25
CA LEU A 94 1.17 4.09 3.14
C LEU A 94 -0.18 4.43 3.79
N ALA A 95 -0.19 5.07 4.96
CA ALA A 95 -1.42 5.54 5.60
C ALA A 95 -2.18 6.52 4.71
N LEU A 96 -1.49 7.49 4.09
CA LEU A 96 -2.09 8.42 3.14
C LEU A 96 -2.60 7.70 1.89
N ALA A 97 -1.90 6.66 1.41
CA ALA A 97 -2.34 5.85 0.28
C ALA A 97 -3.66 5.13 0.59
N VAL A 98 -3.83 4.59 1.80
CA VAL A 98 -5.11 3.98 2.24
C VAL A 98 -6.25 4.98 2.15
N LEU A 99 -6.05 6.23 2.59
CA LEU A 99 -7.05 7.29 2.47
C LEU A 99 -7.35 7.63 0.99
N ALA A 100 -6.32 7.71 0.15
CA ALA A 100 -6.47 7.95 -1.29
C ALA A 100 -7.26 6.82 -1.99
N VAL A 101 -6.98 5.55 -1.67
CA VAL A 101 -7.73 4.39 -2.17
C VAL A 101 -9.19 4.45 -1.71
N ALA A 102 -9.43 4.71 -0.43
CA ALA A 102 -10.78 4.86 0.10
C ALA A 102 -11.57 5.95 -0.63
N ARG A 103 -10.91 7.07 -0.94
CA ARG A 103 -11.51 8.17 -1.71
C ARG A 103 -11.75 7.80 -3.18
N ALA A 104 -10.83 7.05 -3.80
CA ALA A 104 -10.94 6.58 -5.17
C ALA A 104 -12.16 5.65 -5.38
N VAL A 105 -12.34 4.67 -4.49
CA VAL A 105 -13.46 3.71 -4.57
C VAL A 105 -14.75 4.21 -3.92
N ARG A 106 -14.67 5.38 -3.26
CA ARG A 106 -15.78 6.05 -2.56
C ARG A 106 -16.34 5.18 -1.44
N ILE A 107 -15.48 4.78 -0.51
CA ILE A 107 -15.94 4.12 0.73
C ILE A 107 -16.91 5.07 1.45
N THR A 108 -18.12 4.59 1.75
CA THR A 108 -19.19 5.39 2.36
C THR A 108 -19.73 4.78 3.66
N GLY A 109 -20.34 5.64 4.48
CA GLY A 109 -20.96 5.27 5.75
C GLY A 109 -19.98 5.14 6.90
N ALA A 110 -20.50 5.23 8.13
CA ALA A 110 -19.71 5.23 9.36
C ALA A 110 -18.84 3.97 9.50
N THR A 111 -19.36 2.79 9.15
CA THR A 111 -18.61 1.52 9.20
C THR A 111 -17.39 1.55 8.27
N GLY A 112 -17.56 2.00 7.02
CA GLY A 112 -16.45 2.10 6.07
C GLY A 112 -15.41 3.12 6.51
N ALA A 113 -15.86 4.29 7.00
CA ALA A 113 -14.98 5.32 7.53
C ALA A 113 -14.18 4.83 8.76
N LEU A 114 -14.83 4.11 9.68
CA LEU A 114 -14.17 3.51 10.83
C LEU A 114 -13.10 2.51 10.40
N GLY A 115 -13.44 1.58 9.49
CA GLY A 115 -12.47 0.59 9.00
C GLY A 115 -11.24 1.25 8.35
N VAL A 116 -11.46 2.27 7.51
CA VAL A 116 -10.37 3.06 6.90
C VAL A 116 -9.54 3.79 7.95
N ALA A 117 -10.17 4.40 8.95
CA ALA A 117 -9.49 5.09 10.03
C ALA A 117 -8.64 4.14 10.88
N LEU A 118 -9.12 2.92 11.14
CA LEU A 118 -8.37 1.90 11.88
C LEU A 118 -7.13 1.43 11.10
N VAL A 119 -7.25 1.17 9.79
CA VAL A 119 -6.12 0.76 8.94
C VAL A 119 -5.11 1.90 8.78
N ALA A 120 -5.56 3.10 8.42
CA ALA A 120 -4.67 4.24 8.28
C ALA A 120 -4.05 4.63 9.64
N GLY A 121 -4.81 4.54 10.72
CA GLY A 121 -4.37 4.79 12.08
C GLY A 121 -3.30 3.81 12.55
N SER A 122 -3.43 2.51 12.25
CA SER A 122 -2.38 1.53 12.57
C SER A 122 -1.08 1.85 11.83
N PHE A 123 -1.13 2.13 10.53
CA PHE A 123 0.08 2.50 9.78
C PHE A 123 0.67 3.84 10.22
N THR A 124 -0.18 4.79 10.61
CA THR A 124 0.28 6.07 11.17
C THR A 124 1.01 5.86 12.50
N ALA A 125 0.48 5.01 13.39
CA ALA A 125 1.10 4.70 14.67
C ALA A 125 2.44 3.98 14.48
N ILE A 126 2.52 2.99 13.59
CA ILE A 126 3.76 2.28 13.26
C ILE A 126 4.78 3.24 12.67
N GLY A 127 4.38 4.04 11.67
CA GLY A 127 5.27 5.00 11.02
C GLY A 127 5.78 6.08 11.96
N THR A 128 4.92 6.60 12.83
CA THR A 128 5.31 7.59 13.84
C THR A 128 6.24 6.99 14.88
N ASN A 129 5.99 5.76 15.34
CA ASN A 129 6.87 5.04 16.25
C ASN A 129 8.29 4.92 15.67
N ALA A 130 8.42 4.40 14.46
CA ALA A 130 9.71 4.22 13.79
C ALA A 130 10.41 5.57 13.54
N LEU A 131 9.68 6.57 13.03
CA LEU A 131 10.24 7.89 12.74
C LEU A 131 10.74 8.60 14.01
N VAL A 132 9.95 8.60 15.07
CA VAL A 132 10.35 9.23 16.34
C VAL A 132 11.56 8.50 16.92
N ALA A 133 11.57 7.16 16.91
CA ALA A 133 12.71 6.38 17.39
C ALA A 133 13.99 6.66 16.59
N GLY A 134 13.89 6.77 15.26
CA GLY A 134 15.00 7.18 14.40
C GLY A 134 15.56 8.54 14.81
N LEU A 135 14.69 9.56 14.84
CA LEU A 135 15.08 10.94 15.13
C LEU A 135 15.67 11.13 16.54
N THR A 136 15.24 10.35 17.54
CA THR A 136 15.75 10.47 18.91
C THR A 136 16.88 9.49 19.21
N GLY A 137 17.11 8.49 18.36
CA GLY A 137 18.05 7.39 18.62
C GLY A 137 17.64 6.50 19.79
N THR A 138 16.35 6.50 20.19
CA THR A 138 15.85 5.75 21.35
C THR A 138 14.52 5.09 21.05
N ALA A 139 14.29 3.89 21.56
CA ALA A 139 12.98 3.24 21.47
C ALA A 139 11.85 4.09 22.07
N THR A 140 10.66 4.01 21.48
CA THR A 140 9.47 4.69 21.99
C THR A 140 8.61 3.76 22.86
N PRO A 141 7.64 4.28 23.62
CA PRO A 141 6.68 3.45 24.37
C PRO A 141 5.86 2.49 23.51
N LEU A 142 5.78 2.71 22.19
CA LEU A 142 5.09 1.83 21.25
C LEU A 142 5.96 0.68 20.72
N GLY A 143 7.23 0.57 21.14
CA GLY A 143 8.12 -0.53 20.73
C GLY A 143 7.54 -1.92 21.03
N ASP A 144 6.86 -2.06 22.19
CA ASP A 144 6.23 -3.33 22.61
C ASP A 144 4.81 -3.51 22.03
N ALA A 145 4.30 -2.54 21.25
CA ALA A 145 2.92 -2.52 20.74
C ALA A 145 2.76 -3.16 19.35
N TYR A 146 3.75 -3.95 18.90
CA TYR A 146 3.75 -4.65 17.60
C TYR A 146 2.43 -5.36 17.30
N LEU A 147 2.09 -6.36 18.12
CA LEU A 147 0.92 -7.20 17.89
C LEU A 147 -0.39 -6.41 17.98
N PRO A 148 -0.63 -5.56 19.02
CA PRO A 148 -1.83 -4.74 19.08
C PRO A 148 -2.06 -3.84 17.86
N LEU A 149 -1.02 -3.17 17.34
CA LEU A 149 -1.16 -2.29 16.17
C LEU A 149 -1.48 -3.08 14.89
N HIS A 150 -0.85 -4.24 14.70
CA HIS A 150 -1.16 -5.11 13.57
C HIS A 150 -2.56 -5.74 13.65
N LEU A 151 -3.01 -6.11 14.85
CA LEU A 151 -4.39 -6.57 15.09
C LEU A 151 -5.41 -5.46 14.85
N LEU A 152 -5.11 -4.23 15.23
CA LEU A 152 -5.96 -3.06 14.96
C LEU A 152 -6.13 -2.84 13.46
N GLY A 153 -5.03 -2.89 12.70
CA GLY A 153 -5.07 -2.81 11.24
C GLY A 153 -5.87 -3.95 10.61
N LEU A 154 -5.71 -5.18 11.10
CA LEU A 154 -6.47 -6.34 10.64
C LEU A 154 -7.97 -6.20 10.92
N ALA A 155 -8.35 -5.74 12.11
CA ALA A 155 -9.74 -5.46 12.46
C ALA A 155 -10.33 -4.37 11.55
N GLY A 156 -9.58 -3.30 11.30
CA GLY A 156 -9.95 -2.25 10.34
C GLY A 156 -10.19 -2.81 8.93
N ALA A 157 -9.29 -3.67 8.44
CA ALA A 157 -9.40 -4.31 7.13
C ALA A 157 -10.66 -5.19 7.03
N ALA A 158 -10.96 -5.96 8.07
CA ALA A 158 -12.19 -6.76 8.14
C ALA A 158 -13.45 -5.88 8.09
N VAL A 159 -13.46 -4.75 8.81
CA VAL A 159 -14.56 -3.77 8.79
C VAL A 159 -14.72 -3.15 7.39
N VAL A 160 -13.62 -2.80 6.72
CA VAL A 160 -13.64 -2.32 5.33
C VAL A 160 -14.23 -3.40 4.41
N ALA A 161 -13.79 -4.65 4.51
CA ALA A 161 -14.28 -5.75 3.69
C ALA A 161 -15.81 -5.95 3.84
N VAL A 162 -16.33 -5.85 5.07
CA VAL A 162 -17.78 -5.89 5.35
C VAL A 162 -18.50 -4.72 4.70
N ALA A 163 -17.95 -3.50 4.80
CA ALA A 163 -18.53 -2.32 4.16
C ALA A 163 -18.57 -2.46 2.64
N VAL A 164 -17.48 -2.93 2.01
CA VAL A 164 -17.41 -3.20 0.56
C VAL A 164 -18.44 -4.25 0.15
N ARG A 165 -18.52 -5.38 0.88
CA ARG A 165 -19.51 -6.43 0.62
C ARG A 165 -20.96 -5.93 0.70
N ARG A 166 -21.23 -4.94 1.56
CA ARG A 166 -22.54 -4.27 1.67
C ARG A 166 -22.78 -3.20 0.59
N GLY A 167 -21.98 -3.18 -0.48
CA GLY A 167 -22.13 -2.25 -1.60
C GLY A 167 -21.65 -0.82 -1.30
N ARG A 168 -20.86 -0.61 -0.23
CA ARG A 168 -20.40 0.74 0.19
C ARG A 168 -19.13 1.23 -0.51
N ALA A 169 -18.73 0.59 -1.61
CA ALA A 169 -17.62 1.01 -2.47
C ALA A 169 -18.01 0.97 -3.97
N PRO A 170 -18.99 1.77 -4.40
CA PRO A 170 -19.56 1.70 -5.75
C PRO A 170 -18.59 2.14 -6.87
N GLY A 171 -17.41 2.65 -6.52
CA GLY A 171 -16.35 2.99 -7.49
C GLY A 171 -15.29 1.92 -7.68
N GLY A 172 -15.35 0.81 -6.94
CA GLY A 172 -14.30 -0.21 -6.91
C GLY A 172 -14.24 -1.07 -8.18
N THR A 173 -13.03 -1.47 -8.54
CA THR A 173 -12.72 -2.44 -9.59
C THR A 173 -11.97 -3.64 -9.02
N ALA A 174 -11.81 -4.72 -9.78
CA ALA A 174 -10.99 -5.87 -9.38
C ALA A 174 -9.54 -5.46 -9.07
N TRP A 175 -9.00 -4.47 -9.78
CA TRP A 175 -7.66 -3.94 -9.54
C TRP A 175 -7.57 -3.11 -8.25
N ASP A 176 -8.63 -2.40 -7.88
CA ASP A 176 -8.71 -1.75 -6.57
C ASP A 176 -8.71 -2.78 -5.44
N ALA A 177 -9.45 -3.88 -5.61
CA ALA A 177 -9.47 -4.98 -4.65
C ALA A 177 -8.11 -5.68 -4.54
N LEU A 178 -7.45 -5.95 -5.67
CA LEU A 178 -6.10 -6.53 -5.68
C LEU A 178 -5.09 -5.61 -4.98
N GLY A 179 -5.10 -4.31 -5.30
CA GLY A 179 -4.22 -3.35 -4.64
C GLY A 179 -4.51 -3.24 -3.14
N ALA A 180 -5.78 -3.29 -2.72
CA ALA A 180 -6.13 -3.32 -1.31
C ALA A 180 -5.58 -4.58 -0.60
N VAL A 181 -5.70 -5.76 -1.21
CA VAL A 181 -5.13 -7.02 -0.67
C VAL A 181 -3.60 -6.91 -0.57
N LEU A 182 -2.94 -6.35 -1.59
CA LEU A 182 -1.50 -6.16 -1.59
C LEU A 182 -1.03 -5.13 -0.55
N ILE A 183 -1.80 -4.07 -0.27
CA ILE A 183 -1.52 -3.14 0.84
C ILE A 183 -1.57 -3.86 2.18
N LEU A 184 -2.51 -4.79 2.36
CA LEU A 184 -2.64 -5.59 3.57
C LEU A 184 -1.43 -6.52 3.81
N SER A 185 -0.50 -6.65 2.86
CA SER A 185 0.78 -7.31 3.09
C SER A 185 1.61 -6.61 4.19
N ASN A 186 1.37 -5.32 4.44
CA ASN A 186 2.02 -4.56 5.51
C ASN A 186 1.35 -4.78 6.88
N GLY A 187 0.21 -5.48 6.90
CA GLY A 187 -0.50 -5.89 8.12
C GLY A 187 -0.08 -7.27 8.61
N LEU A 188 -0.74 -7.75 9.67
CA LEU A 188 -0.38 -9.00 10.36
C LEU A 188 -0.23 -10.20 9.41
N ILE A 189 -1.24 -10.45 8.58
CA ILE A 189 -1.28 -11.62 7.69
C ILE A 189 -0.12 -11.56 6.68
N GLY A 190 0.13 -10.39 6.13
CA GLY A 190 1.21 -10.16 5.19
C GLY A 190 2.59 -10.37 5.78
N GLN A 191 2.81 -9.83 6.97
CA GLN A 191 4.03 -10.02 7.73
C GLN A 191 4.25 -11.51 8.04
N LEU A 192 3.22 -12.23 8.48
CA LEU A 192 3.31 -13.67 8.72
C LEU A 192 3.62 -14.47 7.45
N LEU A 193 3.04 -14.11 6.30
CA LEU A 193 3.36 -14.77 5.02
C LEU A 193 4.78 -14.47 4.55
N ALA A 194 5.23 -13.22 4.69
CA ALA A 194 6.60 -12.82 4.36
C ALA A 194 7.59 -13.59 5.24
N LEU A 195 7.35 -13.59 6.56
CA LEU A 195 8.17 -14.22 7.59
C LEU A 195 8.19 -15.74 7.48
N LEU A 196 7.04 -16.40 7.37
CA LEU A 196 6.94 -17.86 7.53
C LEU A 196 6.95 -18.65 6.23
N ALA A 197 6.73 -17.99 5.08
CA ALA A 197 6.60 -18.68 3.81
C ALA A 197 7.51 -18.11 2.72
N ILE A 198 7.38 -16.82 2.40
CA ILE A 198 7.98 -16.26 1.17
C ILE A 198 9.49 -16.06 1.35
N ALA A 199 9.91 -15.34 2.40
CA ALA A 199 11.34 -15.09 2.61
C ALA A 199 12.15 -16.38 2.84
N PRO A 200 11.70 -17.33 3.70
CA PRO A 200 12.37 -18.63 3.84
C PRO A 200 12.46 -19.43 2.53
N ALA A 201 11.42 -19.40 1.70
CA ALA A 201 11.42 -20.16 0.45
C ALA A 201 12.40 -19.60 -0.59
N ILE A 202 12.70 -18.30 -0.56
CA ILE A 202 13.59 -17.65 -1.52
C ILE A 202 15.04 -17.66 -1.04
N TRP A 203 15.28 -17.29 0.23
CA TRP A 203 16.64 -17.08 0.76
C TRP A 203 17.13 -18.21 1.68
N GLY A 204 16.27 -19.18 1.99
CA GLY A 204 16.61 -20.31 2.87
C GLY A 204 16.68 -19.94 4.35
N GLY A 205 16.56 -20.97 5.19
CA GLY A 205 16.76 -20.88 6.64
C GLY A 205 15.56 -20.34 7.44
N SER A 206 15.41 -20.89 8.65
CA SER A 206 14.70 -20.27 9.77
C SER A 206 15.78 -19.97 10.79
N TYR A 207 16.42 -18.81 10.71
CA TYR A 207 17.29 -18.38 11.80
C TYR A 207 16.42 -17.64 12.84
N SER A 208 17.01 -17.19 13.93
CA SER A 208 16.38 -16.99 15.24
C SER A 208 15.09 -16.17 15.35
N ASP A 209 14.86 -15.14 14.53
CA ASP A 209 13.82 -14.12 14.81
C ASP A 209 13.09 -13.56 13.57
N THR A 210 13.80 -13.27 12.47
CA THR A 210 13.20 -12.72 11.22
C THR A 210 13.98 -13.15 9.99
N PRO A 211 13.42 -13.93 9.04
CA PRO A 211 14.13 -14.34 7.84
C PRO A 211 14.64 -13.19 7.01
N ILE A 212 15.80 -13.41 6.39
CA ILE A 212 16.50 -12.42 5.57
C ILE A 212 15.54 -11.89 4.49
N HIS A 213 15.53 -10.57 4.27
CA HIS A 213 14.71 -9.89 3.27
C HIS A 213 13.19 -9.97 3.48
N THR A 214 12.69 -10.31 4.68
CA THR A 214 11.25 -10.28 5.00
C THR A 214 10.61 -8.92 4.65
N GLU A 215 11.26 -7.81 5.01
CA GLU A 215 10.78 -6.47 4.73
C GLU A 215 10.85 -6.13 3.23
N SER A 216 11.80 -6.73 2.48
CA SER A 216 11.86 -6.58 1.02
C SER A 216 10.67 -7.25 0.33
N VAL A 217 10.19 -8.39 0.86
CA VAL A 217 8.95 -9.04 0.38
C VAL A 217 7.75 -8.11 0.59
N VAL A 218 7.63 -7.51 1.78
CA VAL A 218 6.55 -6.57 2.09
C VAL A 218 6.62 -5.33 1.19
N ALA A 219 7.82 -4.75 1.00
CA ALA A 219 8.03 -3.62 0.10
C ALA A 219 7.66 -3.94 -1.35
N THR A 220 7.99 -5.15 -1.82
CA THR A 220 7.65 -5.62 -3.17
C THR A 220 6.14 -5.72 -3.35
N SER A 221 5.41 -6.23 -2.36
CA SER A 221 3.95 -6.25 -2.39
C SER A 221 3.35 -4.82 -2.42
N THR A 222 3.93 -3.87 -1.67
CA THR A 222 3.56 -2.45 -1.74
C THR A 222 3.79 -1.87 -3.16
N ALA A 223 4.88 -2.22 -3.82
CA ALA A 223 5.14 -1.82 -5.21
C ALA A 223 4.12 -2.42 -6.19
N CYS A 224 3.78 -3.70 -6.03
CA CYS A 224 2.72 -4.34 -6.80
C CYS A 224 1.35 -3.67 -6.59
N ALA A 225 1.06 -3.21 -5.37
CA ALA A 225 -0.16 -2.43 -5.10
C ALA A 225 -0.17 -1.11 -5.87
N ALA A 226 0.98 -0.43 -6.00
CA ALA A 226 1.11 0.77 -6.81
C ALA A 226 0.77 0.50 -8.29
N VAL A 227 1.30 -0.59 -8.85
CA VAL A 227 1.00 -1.03 -10.23
C VAL A 227 -0.49 -1.32 -10.40
N ALA A 228 -1.11 -2.03 -9.46
CA ALA A 228 -2.54 -2.31 -9.50
C ALA A 228 -3.38 -1.02 -9.50
N MET A 229 -2.98 0.00 -8.72
CA MET A 229 -3.65 1.30 -8.71
C MET A 229 -3.49 2.06 -10.03
N LEU A 230 -2.33 2.00 -10.68
CA LEU A 230 -2.14 2.60 -12.01
C LEU A 230 -3.03 1.92 -13.06
N ILE A 231 -3.10 0.59 -13.07
CA ILE A 231 -3.97 -0.15 -13.99
C ILE A 231 -5.43 0.22 -13.73
N ALA A 232 -5.86 0.28 -12.48
CA ALA A 232 -7.20 0.72 -12.09
C ALA A 232 -7.50 2.15 -12.58
N ALA A 233 -6.52 3.07 -12.50
CA ALA A 233 -6.65 4.44 -12.98
C ALA A 233 -6.82 4.51 -14.51
N VAL A 234 -6.01 3.76 -15.24
CA VAL A 234 -6.06 3.67 -16.71
C VAL A 234 -7.42 3.13 -17.17
N LEU A 235 -7.87 2.01 -16.58
CA LEU A 235 -9.17 1.41 -16.92
C LEU A 235 -10.35 2.33 -16.58
N ALA A 236 -10.29 3.07 -15.47
CA ALA A 236 -11.30 4.05 -15.11
C ALA A 236 -11.43 5.18 -16.15
N ARG A 237 -10.34 5.54 -16.83
CA ARG A 237 -10.35 6.51 -17.95
C ARG A 237 -10.91 5.90 -19.23
N HIS A 238 -10.54 4.67 -19.57
CA HIS A 238 -10.98 4.02 -20.83
C HIS A 238 -12.45 3.59 -20.84
N ARG A 239 -13.03 3.17 -19.69
CA ARG A 239 -14.46 2.83 -19.58
C ARG A 239 -15.41 4.03 -19.78
N GLY A 240 -14.89 5.23 -20.05
CA GLY A 240 -15.66 6.42 -20.45
C GLY A 240 -15.74 6.64 -21.96
N HIS A 241 -15.05 5.84 -22.78
CA HIS A 241 -15.04 5.92 -24.26
C HIS A 241 -15.87 4.78 -24.88
N VAL A 242 -17.13 4.62 -24.47
CA VAL A 242 -18.05 3.78 -25.24
C VAL A 242 -18.58 4.65 -26.39
N PRO A 243 -18.26 4.34 -27.67
CA PRO A 243 -18.92 5.00 -28.80
C PRO A 243 -20.43 4.78 -28.65
N ALA A 244 -21.24 5.81 -28.96
CA ALA A 244 -22.68 5.63 -28.95
C ALA A 244 -23.02 4.44 -29.85
N PRO A 245 -23.91 3.51 -29.44
CA PRO A 245 -24.38 2.49 -30.37
C PRO A 245 -25.01 3.22 -31.54
N ASP A 246 -24.49 2.97 -32.75
CA ASP A 246 -25.05 3.47 -34.00
C ASP A 246 -26.55 3.19 -33.97
N LEU A 247 -27.34 4.25 -33.83
CA LEU A 247 -28.78 4.16 -33.98
C LEU A 247 -29.03 3.83 -35.44
N VAL A 248 -29.12 2.52 -35.74
CA VAL A 248 -29.59 2.03 -37.03
C VAL A 248 -30.94 2.71 -37.29
N PRO A 249 -31.08 3.52 -38.34
CA PRO A 249 -32.35 4.13 -38.66
C PRO A 249 -33.37 3.02 -38.88
N ALA A 250 -34.46 3.04 -38.10
CA ALA A 250 -35.60 2.18 -38.38
C ALA A 250 -36.08 2.47 -39.80
N ALA A 251 -36.09 1.44 -40.64
CA ALA A 251 -36.61 1.46 -42.00
C ALA A 251 -38.15 1.52 -42.00
#